data_AF-A0A950TI64-F1
#
_entry.id   AF-A0A950TI64-F1
#
_cell.length_a   1.000
_cell.length_b   1.000
_cell.length_c   1.000
_cell.angle_alpha   90.00
_cell.angle_beta   90.00
_cell.angle_gamma   90.00
#
_symmetry.space_group_name_H-M   'P 1'
#
loop_
_entity.id
_entity.type
_entity.pdbx_description
1 polymer ?
#
loop_
_entity_poly.entity_id
_entity_poly.type
_entity_poly.pdbx_seq_one_letter_code
_entity_poly.pdbx_strand_id
1 'polypeptide(L)'
;LMTNPKLIILDEATEGLAPLIRAEVWNCLGRLKADGQAILLVDKHLAALQKLADRHVVIEKGHVVWTGTTAALAADATVRRRYLQV
;
A
#
# COMPACT_ATOMS: atom_id res chain seq x y z
N LEU A 1 -12.41 -12.88 9.94
CA LEU A 1 -13.15 -11.63 9.66
C LEU A 1 -14.65 -11.90 9.76
N MET A 2 -15.27 -11.58 10.89
CA MET A 2 -16.67 -11.95 11.19
C MET A 2 -17.74 -11.13 10.45
N THR A 3 -17.35 -10.08 9.72
CA THR A 3 -18.27 -9.09 9.12
C THR A 3 -18.24 -9.01 7.60
N ASN A 4 -17.45 -9.85 6.92
CA ASN A 4 -17.23 -9.84 5.46
C ASN A 4 -17.30 -8.42 4.85
N PRO A 5 -16.43 -7.49 5.31
CA PRO A 5 -16.51 -6.09 4.89
C PRO A 5 -16.39 -5.99 3.37
N LYS A 6 -16.89 -4.92 2.74
CA LYS A 6 -16.65 -4.68 1.31
C LYS A 6 -15.33 -3.95 1.04
N LEU A 7 -14.80 -3.27 2.06
CA LEU A 7 -13.59 -2.47 2.02
C LEU A 7 -12.87 -2.58 3.35
N ILE A 8 -11.57 -2.81 3.30
CA ILE A 8 -10.67 -2.74 4.45
C ILE A 8 -9.79 -1.51 4.29
N ILE A 9 -9.74 -0.65 5.31
CA ILE A 9 -8.87 0.53 5.34
C ILE A 9 -7.84 0.30 6.45
N LEU A 10 -6.57 0.48 6.13
CA LEU A 10 -5.45 0.26 7.03
C LEU A 10 -4.54 1.49 6.97
N ASP A 11 -4.39 2.15 8.10
CA ASP A 11 -3.52 3.32 8.28
C ASP A 11 -2.30 2.91 9.10
N GLU A 12 -1.12 2.99 8.48
CA GLU A 12 0.18 2.59 9.04
C GLU A 12 0.16 1.23 9.77
N ALA A 13 -0.62 0.28 9.24
CA ALA A 13 -0.97 -0.97 9.95
C ALA A 13 0.21 -1.89 10.29
N THR A 14 1.41 -1.59 9.78
CA THR A 14 2.61 -2.37 10.07
C THR A 14 3.68 -1.61 10.87
N GLU A 15 3.38 -0.38 11.30
CA GLU A 15 4.27 0.41 12.14
C GLU A 15 4.38 -0.19 13.55
N GLY A 16 5.60 -0.17 14.11
CA GLY A 16 5.87 -0.70 15.45
C GLY A 16 5.84 -2.23 15.57
N LEU A 17 5.47 -2.96 14.50
CA LEU A 17 5.46 -4.42 14.50
C LEU A 17 6.85 -5.00 14.24
N ALA A 18 7.15 -6.13 14.90
CA ALA A 18 8.34 -6.91 14.60
C ALA A 18 8.34 -7.37 13.12
N PRO A 19 9.51 -7.50 12.46
CA PRO A 19 9.59 -7.84 11.05
C PRO A 19 8.81 -9.11 10.65
N LEU A 20 8.77 -10.11 11.54
CA LEU A 20 8.03 -11.35 11.34
C LEU A 20 6.51 -11.12 11.29
N ILE A 21 5.96 -10.38 12.25
CA ILE A 21 4.52 -10.09 12.33
C ILE A 21 4.11 -9.25 11.12
N ARG A 22 4.94 -8.27 10.73
CA ARG A 22 4.70 -7.48 9.53
C ARG A 22 4.56 -8.38 8.29
N ALA A 23 5.47 -9.34 8.10
CA ALA A 23 5.40 -10.27 6.96
C ALA A 23 4.10 -11.09 6.97
N GLU A 24 3.64 -11.52 8.15
CA GLU A 24 2.39 -12.26 8.31
C GLU A 24 1.16 -11.41 7.96
N VAL A 25 1.14 -10.14 8.40
CA VAL A 25 0.10 -9.17 8.00
C VAL A 25 0.03 -9.03 6.48
N TRP A 26 1.18 -8.83 5.82
CA TRP A 26 1.23 -8.72 4.35
C TRP A 26 0.71 -9.98 3.64
N ASN A 27 1.06 -11.17 4.14
CA ASN A 27 0.56 -12.43 3.59
C ASN A 27 -0.96 -12.56 3.75
N CYS A 28 -1.50 -12.16 4.91
CA CYS A 28 -2.93 -12.15 5.16
C CYS A 28 -3.66 -11.20 4.19
N LEU A 29 -3.16 -9.99 4.00
CA LEU A 29 -3.72 -9.02 3.06
C LEU A 29 -3.67 -9.52 1.62
N GLY A 30 -2.61 -10.21 1.23
CA GLY A 30 -2.49 -10.87 -0.08
C GLY A 30 -3.60 -11.89 -0.33
N ARG A 31 -3.92 -12.72 0.68
CA ARG A 31 -5.02 -13.68 0.60
C ARG A 31 -6.38 -12.99 0.48
N LEU A 32 -6.63 -11.97 1.31
CA LEU A 32 -7.89 -11.22 1.26
C LEU A 32 -8.10 -10.56 -0.10
N LYS A 33 -7.05 -9.95 -0.66
CA LYS A 33 -7.10 -9.40 -2.02
C LYS A 33 -7.43 -10.49 -3.05
N ALA A 34 -6.82 -11.67 -2.96
CA ALA A 34 -7.10 -12.79 -3.87
C ALA A 34 -8.56 -13.28 -3.77
N ASP A 35 -9.16 -13.18 -2.57
CA ASP A 35 -10.57 -13.50 -2.33
C ASP A 35 -11.53 -12.40 -2.84
N GLY A 36 -11.02 -11.36 -3.52
CA GLY A 36 -11.83 -10.28 -4.11
C GLY A 36 -12.13 -9.11 -3.17
N GLN A 37 -11.47 -9.07 -2.02
CA GLN A 37 -11.64 -8.01 -1.03
C GLN A 37 -11.00 -6.69 -1.50
N ALA A 38 -11.74 -5.58 -1.45
CA ALA A 38 -11.15 -4.26 -1.67
C ALA A 38 -10.34 -3.83 -0.43
N ILE A 39 -9.13 -3.31 -0.67
CA ILE A 39 -8.20 -2.88 0.38
C ILE A 39 -7.64 -1.51 0.03
N LEU A 40 -7.75 -0.56 0.95
CA LEU A 40 -7.08 0.75 0.91
C LEU A 40 -6.00 0.76 1.98
N LEU A 41 -4.74 0.91 1.54
CA LEU A 41 -3.58 1.01 2.42
C LEU A 41 -3.04 2.43 2.40
N VAL A 42 -2.72 2.95 3.58
CA VAL A 42 -1.97 4.18 3.78
C VAL A 42 -0.69 3.79 4.51
N ASP A 43 0.45 3.89 3.82
CA ASP A 43 1.76 3.51 4.36
C ASP A 43 2.86 4.28 3.61
N LYS A 44 4.02 4.47 4.27
CA LYS A 44 5.24 5.05 3.70
C LYS A 44 6.17 4.00 3.08
N HIS A 45 5.99 2.71 3.39
CA HIS A 45 6.84 1.61 2.93
C HIS A 45 6.48 1.11 1.53
N LEU A 46 7.02 1.78 0.52
CA LEU A 46 6.75 1.48 -0.89
C LEU A 46 6.98 0.01 -1.29
N ALA A 47 8.04 -0.63 -0.78
CA ALA A 47 8.38 -2.00 -1.18
C ALA A 47 7.29 -3.03 -0.85
N ALA A 48 6.51 -2.80 0.22
CA ALA A 48 5.39 -3.65 0.57
C ALA A 48 4.14 -3.29 -0.24
N LEU A 49 3.87 -1.99 -0.41
CA LEU A 49 2.75 -1.49 -1.22
C LEU A 49 2.86 -1.96 -2.68
N GLN A 50 4.05 -1.99 -3.27
CA GLN A 50 4.25 -2.45 -4.65
C GLN A 50 3.85 -3.92 -4.86
N LYS A 51 3.90 -4.76 -3.83
CA LYS A 51 3.54 -6.18 -3.92
C LYS A 51 2.03 -6.41 -3.88
N LEU A 52 1.30 -5.52 -3.20
CA LEU A 52 -0.13 -5.70 -2.95
C LEU A 52 -1.01 -4.77 -3.79
N ALA A 53 -0.60 -3.52 -4.00
CA ALA A 53 -1.46 -2.50 -4.61
C ALA A 53 -1.49 -2.61 -6.14
N ASP A 54 -2.67 -2.40 -6.71
CA ASP A 54 -2.87 -2.28 -8.16
C ASP A 54 -2.67 -0.85 -8.65
N ARG A 55 -3.07 0.10 -7.79
CA ARG A 55 -3.03 1.54 -8.02
C ARG A 55 -2.47 2.25 -6.80
N HIS A 56 -1.78 3.34 -7.07
CA HIS A 56 -1.08 4.14 -6.09
C HIS A 56 -1.50 5.60 -6.25
N VAL A 57 -1.61 6.30 -5.12
CA VAL A 57 -1.90 7.73 -5.04
C VAL A 57 -0.87 8.33 -4.12
N VAL A 58 -0.13 9.33 -4.60
CA VAL A 58 0.84 10.08 -3.80
C VAL A 58 0.23 11.41 -3.43
N ILE A 59 0.21 11.69 -2.13
CA ILE A 59 -0.32 12.92 -1.56
C ILE A 59 0.83 13.70 -0.93
N GLU A 60 0.99 14.96 -1.31
CA GLU A 60 1.93 15.90 -0.70
C GLU A 60 1.17 17.17 -0.32
N LYS A 61 1.32 17.63 0.94
CA LYS A 61 0.66 18.86 1.45
C LYS A 61 -0.84 18.91 1.14
N GLY A 62 -1.53 17.79 1.33
CA GLY A 62 -2.98 17.68 1.10
C GLY A 62 -3.41 17.63 -0.38
N HIS A 63 -2.48 17.60 -1.32
CA HIS A 63 -2.77 17.55 -2.75
C HIS A 63 -2.30 16.22 -3.36
N VAL A 64 -3.12 15.68 -4.26
CA VAL A 64 -2.72 14.54 -5.07
C VAL A 64 -1.70 15.02 -6.10
N VAL A 65 -0.44 14.64 -5.91
CA VAL A 65 0.67 15.04 -6.80
C VAL A 65 0.97 14.00 -7.86
N TRP A 66 0.51 12.76 -7.66
CA TRP A 66 0.68 11.69 -8.63
C TRP A 66 -0.34 10.56 -8.41
N THR A 67 -0.77 9.92 -9.50
CA THR A 67 -1.57 8.69 -9.46
C THR A 67 -1.17 7.76 -10.60
N GLY A 68 -1.21 6.44 -10.37
CA GLY A 68 -0.85 5.48 -11.40
C GLY A 68 -0.84 4.05 -10.91
N THR A 69 -0.44 3.13 -11.79
CA THR A 69 -0.24 1.71 -11.45
C THR A 69 1.13 1.50 -10.81
N THR A 70 1.34 0.32 -10.21
CA THR A 70 2.66 -0.10 -9.72
C THR A 70 3.73 -0.01 -10.81
N ALA A 71 3.39 -0.39 -12.04
CA ALA A 71 4.30 -0.33 -13.18
C ALA A 71 4.67 1.12 -13.55
N ALA A 72 3.68 2.02 -13.58
CA ALA A 72 3.94 3.44 -13.82
C ALA A 72 4.81 4.07 -12.72
N LEU A 73 4.55 3.71 -11.45
CA LEU A 73 5.33 4.17 -10.31
C LEU A 73 6.79 3.68 -10.37
N ALA A 74 6.98 2.43 -10.81
CA ALA A 74 8.31 1.84 -10.95
C ALA A 74 9.13 2.50 -12.06
N ALA A 75 8.48 2.85 -13.18
CA ALA A 75 9.10 3.51 -14.33
C ALA A 75 9.39 5.00 -14.10
N ASP A 76 8.63 5.68 -13.25
CA ASP A 76 8.80 7.11 -12.98
C ASP A 76 9.87 7.37 -11.92
N ALA A 77 11.12 7.45 -12.38
CA ALA A 77 12.27 7.78 -11.53
C ALA A 77 12.16 9.18 -10.87
N THR A 78 11.42 10.12 -11.47
CA THR A 78 11.27 11.47 -10.93
C THR A 78 10.36 11.45 -9.71
N VAL A 79 9.22 10.77 -9.80
CA VAL A 79 8.29 10.59 -8.68
C VAL A 79 8.96 9.82 -7.55
N ARG A 80 9.68 8.74 -7.86
CA ARG A 80 10.45 7.98 -6.87
C ARG A 80 11.48 8.84 -6.15
N ARG A 81 12.24 9.66 -6.88
CA ARG A 81 13.24 10.55 -6.30
C ARG A 81 12.62 11.67 -5.47
N ARG A 82 11.51 12.25 -5.94
CA ARG A 82 10.93 13.46 -5.37
C ARG A 82 10.04 13.19 -4.16
N TYR A 83 9.31 12.07 -4.15
CA TYR A 83 8.26 11.81 -3.16
C TYR A 83 8.49 10.54 -2.32
N LEU A 84 9.42 9.67 -2.72
CA LEU A 84 9.61 8.34 -2.10
C LEU A 84 11.04 8.13 -1.57
N GLN A 85 11.87 9.17 -1.54
CA GLN A 85 13.18 9.15 -0.88
C GLN A 85 13.03 9.59 0.58
N VAL A 86 12.68 8.64 1.45
CA VAL A 86 12.86 8.75 2.91
C VAL A 86 13.27 7.38 3.44
#